data_AF-A0A7S1YLC1-F1
#
_entry.id   AF-A0A7S1YLC1-F1
#
_cell.length_a   1.000
_cell.length_b   1.000
_cell.length_c   1.000
_cell.angle_alpha   90.00
_cell.angle_beta   90.00
_cell.angle_gamma   90.00
#
_symmetry.space_group_name_H-M   'P 1'
#
loop_
_entity.id
_entity.type
_entity.pdbx_description
1 polymer ?
#
loop_
_entity_poly.entity_id
_entity_poly.type
_entity_poly.pdbx_seq_one_letter_code
_entity_poly.pdbx_strand_id
1 'polypeptide(L)'
;VCAVEGTTHLDILRQFVPGAHAIPKKSADECIRDVFVPGDCNAVAGEPISLTEEKFRANGYNGPVASTQNVLSREPLALVTRDVEPEWSDIVNSVMDILFSAEGYNLTQESVQRAAETGDETYLPALFRNVNNDSSDDVIRTRMLKVVAAVGNYGEIYDRTMTASLSRDGLNDLNRDGATTGLLYSFPFGYELDKLDTLKKAGDKVAALRGSKRLRCGVMEQPGFAELNQTTWVGLDVEFCKALASALFPSSQDGTLDIINFGGHDDINASQIGFEMLLNDTVDVVAGLGITLANKYHEPFTGQSYSFSPPYFYGPNDDYMVGLVTARNDPNWSDFVYWVVMGVINAEENGITSTNSTKMPIVNVFGDELKQLFVDCVSRVGNYGDIYERTLTRSTQLPRLGRNQLNDLQAGLGPQQVALPVA
;
A
#
# COMPACT_ATOMS: atom_id res chain seq x y z
N VAL A 1 20.01 10.14 -23.63
CA VAL A 1 18.85 9.25 -23.36
C VAL A 1 17.59 10.06 -23.59
N CYS A 2 16.67 9.60 -24.44
CA CYS A 2 15.38 10.29 -24.59
C CYS A 2 14.40 9.82 -23.52
N ALA A 3 13.60 10.73 -22.96
CA ALA A 3 12.55 10.41 -21.99
C ALA A 3 11.35 11.35 -22.18
N VAL A 4 10.18 10.90 -21.73
CA VAL A 4 8.95 11.69 -21.81
C VAL A 4 9.01 12.85 -20.79
N GLU A 5 8.66 14.05 -21.22
CA GLU A 5 8.57 15.21 -20.34
C GLU A 5 7.30 15.16 -19.47
N GLY A 6 7.39 15.68 -18.25
CA GLY A 6 6.28 15.63 -17.30
C GLY A 6 6.06 14.25 -16.64
N THR A 7 7.02 13.33 -16.77
CA THR A 7 7.06 12.05 -16.03
C THR A 7 8.27 11.98 -15.10
N THR A 8 8.28 10.98 -14.21
CA THR A 8 9.37 10.69 -13.28
C THR A 8 10.69 10.31 -13.96
N HIS A 9 10.65 9.87 -15.23
CA HIS A 9 11.80 9.31 -15.96
C HIS A 9 12.99 10.27 -16.03
N LEU A 10 12.74 11.57 -16.18
CA LEU A 10 13.79 12.58 -16.26
C LEU A 10 14.57 12.69 -14.94
N ASP A 11 13.90 12.58 -13.80
CA ASP A 11 14.53 12.64 -12.49
C ASP A 11 15.29 11.37 -12.15
N ILE A 12 14.70 10.22 -12.47
CA ILE A 12 15.35 8.91 -12.33
C ILE A 12 16.65 8.87 -13.13
N LEU A 13 16.66 9.40 -14.37
CA LEU A 13 17.87 9.47 -15.18
C LEU A 13 18.94 10.37 -14.53
N ARG A 14 18.56 11.52 -13.97
CA ARG A 14 19.52 12.42 -13.29
C ARG A 14 20.17 11.75 -12.07
N GLN A 15 19.40 10.97 -11.33
CA GLN A 15 19.85 10.34 -10.09
C GLN A 15 20.66 9.07 -10.34
N PHE A 16 20.12 8.16 -11.15
CA PHE A 16 20.65 6.80 -11.29
C PHE A 16 21.56 6.63 -12.51
N VAL A 17 21.56 7.58 -13.44
CA VAL A 17 22.43 7.55 -14.63
C VAL A 17 23.24 8.85 -14.72
N PRO A 18 24.11 9.14 -13.73
CA PRO A 18 24.88 10.38 -13.71
C PRO A 18 25.74 10.51 -14.98
N GLY A 19 25.66 11.67 -15.63
CA GLY A 19 26.32 11.95 -16.91
C GLY A 19 25.48 11.65 -18.15
N ALA A 20 24.28 11.07 -18.02
CA ALA A 20 23.34 10.98 -19.12
C ALA A 20 22.83 12.37 -19.54
N HIS A 21 22.96 12.70 -20.82
CA HIS A 21 22.25 13.85 -21.40
C HIS A 21 20.81 13.44 -21.72
N ALA A 22 19.86 13.94 -20.95
CA ALA A 22 18.43 13.67 -21.13
C ALA A 22 17.85 14.56 -22.25
N ILE A 23 17.13 13.96 -23.20
CA ILE A 23 16.45 14.66 -24.30
C ILE A 23 14.93 14.51 -24.05
N PRO A 24 14.24 15.56 -23.58
CA PRO A 24 12.81 15.49 -23.31
C PRO A 24 11.99 15.51 -24.62
N LYS A 25 10.92 14.71 -24.66
CA LYS A 25 9.89 14.68 -25.72
C LYS A 25 8.50 14.49 -25.13
N LYS A 26 7.45 14.74 -25.92
CA LYS A 26 6.06 14.65 -25.43
C LYS A 26 5.52 13.23 -25.34
N SER A 27 6.18 12.27 -25.98
CA SER A 27 5.75 10.87 -25.98
C SER A 27 6.92 9.92 -26.24
N ALA A 28 6.73 8.65 -25.86
CA ALA A 28 7.66 7.58 -26.21
C ALA A 28 7.81 7.43 -27.74
N ASP A 29 6.72 7.63 -28.50
CA ASP A 29 6.72 7.56 -29.96
C ASP A 29 7.61 8.66 -30.57
N GLU A 30 7.53 9.89 -30.07
CA GLU A 30 8.46 10.97 -30.46
C GLU A 30 9.91 10.66 -30.06
N CYS A 31 10.13 10.09 -28.88
CA CYS A 31 11.47 9.66 -28.47
C CYS A 31 12.07 8.62 -29.43
N ILE A 32 11.26 7.65 -29.87
CA ILE A 32 11.72 6.62 -30.81
C ILE A 32 11.94 7.22 -32.19
N ARG A 33 10.91 7.82 -32.78
CA ARG A 33 10.90 8.28 -34.18
C ARG A 33 11.83 9.45 -34.45
N ASP A 34 11.84 10.45 -33.56
CA ASP A 34 12.47 11.75 -33.83
C ASP A 34 13.83 11.91 -33.16
N VAL A 35 14.24 10.98 -32.28
CA VAL A 35 15.51 11.08 -31.53
C VAL A 35 16.33 9.78 -31.63
N PHE A 36 15.73 8.64 -31.31
CA PHE A 36 16.46 7.37 -31.31
C PHE A 36 16.76 6.87 -32.73
N VAL A 37 15.76 6.86 -33.63
CA VAL A 37 15.93 6.42 -35.03
C VAL A 37 16.95 7.27 -35.81
N PRO A 38 16.96 8.62 -35.71
CA PRO A 38 18.00 9.44 -36.33
C PRO A 38 19.41 9.27 -35.73
N GLY A 39 19.52 8.71 -34.52
CA GLY A 39 20.79 8.51 -33.82
C GLY A 39 21.18 9.65 -32.87
N ASP A 40 20.26 10.57 -32.55
CA ASP A 40 20.50 11.67 -31.61
C ASP A 40 20.55 11.19 -30.14
N CYS A 41 20.05 9.98 -29.86
CA CYS A 41 20.25 9.30 -28.59
C CYS A 41 20.55 7.81 -28.75
N ASN A 42 21.22 7.25 -27.75
CA ASN A 42 21.61 5.84 -27.72
C ASN A 42 20.62 4.94 -26.96
N ALA A 43 19.65 5.54 -26.26
CA ALA A 43 18.67 4.84 -25.43
C ALA A 43 17.42 5.70 -25.20
N VAL A 44 16.29 5.04 -25.02
CA VAL A 44 15.01 5.63 -24.60
C VAL A 44 14.66 5.09 -23.21
N ALA A 45 14.29 5.98 -22.29
CA ALA A 45 13.79 5.63 -20.96
C ALA A 45 12.28 5.81 -20.90
N GLY A 46 11.60 4.86 -20.25
CA GLY A 46 10.14 4.80 -20.18
C GLY A 46 9.69 3.48 -19.57
N GLU A 47 8.38 3.33 -19.40
CA GLU A 47 7.79 2.09 -18.90
C GLU A 47 7.92 0.97 -19.95
N PRO A 48 8.05 -0.31 -19.54
CA PRO A 48 8.13 -1.44 -20.48
C PRO A 48 6.99 -1.47 -21.50
N ILE A 49 5.77 -1.14 -21.08
CA ILE A 49 4.58 -1.11 -21.95
C ILE A 49 4.67 -0.05 -23.05
N SER A 50 5.41 1.04 -22.81
CA SER A 50 5.61 2.14 -23.74
C SER A 50 6.75 1.86 -24.72
N LEU A 51 7.59 0.85 -24.46
CA LEU A 51 8.86 0.58 -25.16
C LEU A 51 8.93 -0.85 -25.75
N THR A 52 7.80 -1.38 -26.20
CA THR A 52 7.72 -2.70 -26.84
C THR A 52 8.42 -2.72 -28.21
N GLU A 53 8.87 -3.89 -28.68
CA GLU A 53 9.45 -4.00 -30.02
C GLU A 53 8.48 -3.51 -31.11
N GLU A 54 7.18 -3.79 -30.97
CA GLU A 54 6.13 -3.30 -31.87
C GLU A 54 6.15 -1.77 -31.98
N LYS A 55 6.24 -1.06 -30.85
CA LYS A 55 6.36 0.41 -30.80
C LYS A 55 7.59 0.90 -31.56
N PHE A 56 8.72 0.21 -31.44
CA PHE A 56 9.93 0.55 -32.19
C PHE A 56 9.76 0.35 -33.70
N ARG A 57 9.17 -0.78 -34.13
CA ARG A 57 8.90 -1.06 -35.55
C ARG A 57 7.91 -0.05 -36.15
N ALA A 58 6.82 0.24 -35.45
CA ALA A 58 5.79 1.19 -35.88
C ALA A 58 6.35 2.62 -36.07
N ASN A 59 7.37 3.00 -35.29
CA ASN A 59 8.04 4.29 -35.38
C ASN A 59 9.29 4.27 -36.30
N GLY A 60 9.48 3.22 -37.11
CA GLY A 60 10.48 3.18 -38.17
C GLY A 60 11.85 2.64 -37.79
N TYR A 61 12.03 2.08 -36.59
CA TYR A 61 13.28 1.44 -36.19
C TYR A 61 13.31 -0.02 -36.67
N ASN A 62 14.28 -0.37 -37.54
CA ASN A 62 14.45 -1.73 -38.07
C ASN A 62 15.64 -2.49 -37.46
N GLY A 63 16.34 -1.88 -36.50
CA GLY A 63 17.50 -2.49 -35.85
C GLY A 63 17.13 -3.44 -34.69
N PRO A 64 18.13 -4.08 -34.08
CA PRO A 64 17.92 -4.88 -32.87
C PRO A 64 17.41 -3.98 -31.73
N VAL A 65 16.37 -4.43 -31.04
CA VAL A 65 15.83 -3.79 -29.82
C VAL A 65 16.28 -4.62 -28.63
N ALA A 66 16.85 -3.97 -27.63
CA ALA A 66 17.23 -4.59 -26.38
C ALA A 66 16.84 -3.67 -25.22
N SER A 67 16.22 -4.25 -24.20
CA SER A 67 15.96 -3.59 -22.93
C SER A 67 16.97 -4.05 -21.89
N THR A 68 17.32 -3.16 -20.97
CA THR A 68 18.06 -3.54 -19.77
C THR A 68 17.14 -4.31 -18.82
N GLN A 69 17.68 -5.30 -18.11
CA GLN A 69 16.99 -5.96 -17.00
C GLN A 69 17.05 -5.13 -15.71
N ASN A 70 17.84 -4.05 -15.70
CA ASN A 70 17.94 -3.16 -14.56
C ASN A 70 16.73 -2.22 -14.53
N VAL A 71 15.80 -2.50 -13.62
CA VAL A 71 14.70 -1.61 -13.27
C VAL A 71 15.24 -0.49 -12.40
N LEU A 72 15.11 0.76 -12.86
CA LEU A 72 15.64 1.95 -12.17
C LEU A 72 14.62 2.60 -11.23
N SER A 73 13.34 2.32 -11.40
CA SER A 73 12.28 2.91 -10.60
C SER A 73 11.06 2.00 -10.45
N ARG A 74 10.19 2.42 -9.55
CA ARG A 74 8.93 1.78 -9.20
C ARG A 74 7.80 2.69 -9.68
N GLU A 75 7.06 2.27 -10.69
CA GLU A 75 6.02 3.08 -11.34
C GLU A 75 4.65 2.38 -11.23
N PRO A 76 4.06 2.26 -10.03
CA PRO A 76 2.73 1.68 -9.87
C PRO A 76 1.69 2.58 -10.53
N LEU A 77 0.95 2.04 -11.48
CA LEU A 77 -0.18 2.74 -12.08
C LEU A 77 -1.41 2.57 -11.19
N ALA A 78 -2.13 3.67 -10.93
CA ALA A 78 -3.30 3.70 -10.06
C ALA A 78 -4.47 4.43 -10.71
N LEU A 79 -5.69 4.08 -10.26
CA LEU A 79 -6.88 4.88 -10.50
C LEU A 79 -6.87 6.06 -9.54
N VAL A 80 -6.98 7.29 -10.06
CA VAL A 80 -6.88 8.51 -9.24
C VAL A 80 -8.24 9.16 -9.11
N THR A 81 -8.63 9.47 -7.87
CA THR A 81 -9.85 10.21 -7.50
C THR A 81 -9.48 11.52 -6.83
N ARG A 82 -10.47 12.39 -6.62
CA ARG A 82 -10.27 13.65 -5.87
C ARG A 82 -10.47 13.39 -4.38
N ASP A 83 -9.60 13.97 -3.55
CA ASP A 83 -9.67 13.87 -2.08
C ASP A 83 -11.01 14.34 -1.48
N VAL A 84 -11.74 15.22 -2.16
CA VAL A 84 -13.03 15.77 -1.67
C VAL A 84 -14.21 14.80 -1.81
N GLU A 85 -13.98 13.60 -2.35
CA GLU A 85 -15.00 12.56 -2.56
C GLU A 85 -14.52 11.21 -1.97
N PRO A 86 -14.32 11.11 -0.64
CA PRO A 86 -13.76 9.91 -0.02
C PRO A 86 -14.57 8.66 -0.36
N GLU A 87 -15.90 8.70 -0.21
CA GLU A 87 -16.79 7.56 -0.53
C GLU A 87 -16.62 7.04 -1.98
N TRP A 88 -16.33 7.94 -2.94
CA TRP A 88 -16.06 7.55 -4.32
C TRP A 88 -14.69 6.86 -4.45
N SER A 89 -13.66 7.40 -3.79
CA SER A 89 -12.34 6.78 -3.70
C SER A 89 -12.43 5.36 -3.13
N ASP A 90 -13.29 5.13 -2.15
CA ASP A 90 -13.48 3.81 -1.56
C ASP A 90 -14.13 2.83 -2.51
N ILE A 91 -15.12 3.27 -3.29
CA ILE A 91 -15.70 2.43 -4.35
C ILE A 91 -14.62 2.05 -5.37
N VAL A 92 -13.82 3.01 -5.82
CA VAL A 92 -12.75 2.78 -6.81
C VAL A 92 -11.70 1.81 -6.26
N ASN A 93 -11.23 2.01 -5.03
CA ASN A 93 -10.27 1.11 -4.37
C ASN A 93 -10.87 -0.28 -4.14
N SER A 94 -12.13 -0.36 -3.73
CA SER A 94 -12.81 -1.64 -3.48
C SER A 94 -12.98 -2.45 -4.77
N VAL A 95 -13.19 -1.81 -5.92
CA VAL A 95 -13.22 -2.52 -7.21
C VAL A 95 -11.88 -3.18 -7.48
N MET A 96 -10.76 -2.49 -7.24
CA MET A 96 -9.43 -3.09 -7.40
C MET A 96 -9.20 -4.25 -6.43
N ASP A 97 -9.52 -4.06 -5.15
CA ASP A 97 -9.40 -5.11 -4.12
C ASP A 97 -10.27 -6.33 -4.47
N ILE A 98 -11.50 -6.11 -4.97
CA ILE A 98 -12.39 -7.18 -5.44
C ILE A 98 -11.78 -7.95 -6.61
N LEU A 99 -11.18 -7.27 -7.58
CA LEU A 99 -10.59 -7.91 -8.76
C LEU A 99 -9.41 -8.82 -8.37
N PHE A 100 -8.56 -8.38 -7.43
CA PHE A 100 -7.45 -9.18 -6.91
C PHE A 100 -7.95 -10.35 -6.04
N SER A 101 -8.87 -10.08 -5.10
CA SER A 101 -9.45 -11.14 -4.26
C SER A 101 -10.21 -12.18 -5.08
N ALA A 102 -10.93 -11.77 -6.15
CA ALA A 102 -11.64 -12.69 -7.02
C ALA A 102 -10.68 -13.70 -7.65
N GLU A 103 -9.54 -13.22 -8.11
CA GLU A 103 -8.50 -14.08 -8.66
C GLU A 103 -7.86 -14.99 -7.61
N GLY A 104 -7.65 -14.48 -6.39
CA GLY A 104 -7.15 -15.27 -5.27
C GLY A 104 -8.07 -16.43 -4.91
N TYR A 105 -9.38 -16.18 -4.90
CA TYR A 105 -10.39 -17.19 -4.60
C TYR A 105 -10.86 -18.00 -5.80
N ASN A 106 -10.23 -17.85 -6.97
CA ASN A 106 -10.62 -18.52 -8.23
C ASN A 106 -12.09 -18.27 -8.63
N LEU A 107 -12.60 -17.06 -8.36
CA LEU A 107 -13.87 -16.57 -8.86
C LEU A 107 -13.64 -15.97 -10.26
N THR A 108 -14.28 -16.51 -11.29
CA THR A 108 -14.10 -16.12 -12.70
C THR A 108 -15.38 -15.59 -13.30
N GLN A 109 -15.30 -14.88 -14.42
CA GLN A 109 -16.50 -14.44 -15.14
C GLN A 109 -17.38 -15.64 -15.53
N GLU A 110 -16.76 -16.72 -16.01
CA GLU A 110 -17.46 -17.95 -16.39
C GLU A 110 -18.19 -18.60 -15.21
N SER A 111 -17.55 -18.69 -14.04
CA SER A 111 -18.17 -19.33 -12.88
C SER A 111 -19.39 -18.56 -12.38
N VAL A 112 -19.32 -17.23 -12.40
CA VAL A 112 -20.45 -16.35 -12.06
C VAL A 112 -21.58 -16.48 -13.09
N GLN A 113 -21.25 -16.50 -14.38
CA GLN A 113 -22.25 -16.66 -15.45
C GLN A 113 -23.00 -17.99 -15.34
N ARG A 114 -22.28 -19.11 -15.16
CA ARG A 114 -22.90 -20.44 -15.03
C ARG A 114 -23.80 -20.55 -13.81
N ALA A 115 -23.38 -20.00 -12.68
CA ALA A 115 -24.21 -19.96 -11.47
C ALA A 115 -25.51 -19.18 -11.71
N ALA A 116 -25.44 -18.03 -12.39
CA ALA A 116 -26.62 -17.22 -12.71
C ALA A 116 -27.57 -17.89 -13.71
N GLU A 117 -27.05 -18.58 -14.73
CA GLU A 117 -27.85 -19.24 -15.78
C GLU A 117 -28.55 -20.50 -15.27
N THR A 118 -27.89 -21.27 -14.41
CA THR A 118 -28.38 -22.57 -13.93
C THR A 118 -29.10 -22.50 -12.58
N GLY A 119 -28.88 -21.44 -11.82
CA GLY A 119 -29.26 -21.35 -10.41
C GLY A 119 -28.43 -22.25 -9.49
N ASP A 120 -27.36 -22.88 -10.01
CA ASP A 120 -26.48 -23.78 -9.26
C ASP A 120 -25.23 -23.04 -8.77
N GLU A 121 -25.20 -22.68 -7.49
CA GLU A 121 -24.04 -21.99 -6.92
C GLU A 121 -22.82 -22.90 -6.68
N THR A 122 -22.88 -24.19 -7.01
CA THR A 122 -21.68 -25.06 -6.93
C THR A 122 -20.58 -24.63 -7.89
N TYR A 123 -20.92 -23.87 -8.95
CA TYR A 123 -19.94 -23.21 -9.83
C TYR A 123 -19.14 -22.11 -9.11
N LEU A 124 -19.70 -21.49 -8.06
CA LEU A 124 -18.99 -20.47 -7.27
C LEU A 124 -18.02 -21.15 -6.28
N PRO A 125 -16.89 -20.51 -5.95
CA PRO A 125 -16.05 -20.94 -4.82
C PRO A 125 -16.89 -21.00 -3.54
N ALA A 126 -16.56 -21.90 -2.62
CA ALA A 126 -17.38 -22.18 -1.44
C ALA A 126 -17.70 -20.93 -0.60
N LEU A 127 -16.73 -20.01 -0.47
CA LEU A 127 -16.87 -18.72 0.21
C LEU A 127 -17.97 -17.84 -0.40
N PHE A 128 -18.22 -17.99 -1.70
CA PHE A 128 -19.26 -17.27 -2.45
C PHE A 128 -20.47 -18.17 -2.73
N ARG A 129 -20.80 -19.13 -1.86
CA ARG A 129 -22.09 -19.84 -1.90
C ARG A 129 -23.03 -19.37 -0.80
N ASN A 130 -24.31 -19.17 -1.10
CA ASN A 130 -25.34 -18.79 -0.16
C ASN A 130 -25.78 -20.05 0.58
N VAL A 131 -24.95 -20.48 1.54
CA VAL A 131 -25.14 -21.76 2.24
C VAL A 131 -26.34 -21.70 3.20
N ASN A 132 -26.75 -20.51 3.65
CA ASN A 132 -27.72 -20.34 4.72
C ASN A 132 -29.10 -19.84 4.25
N ASN A 133 -29.30 -19.53 2.96
CA ASN A 133 -30.50 -18.84 2.45
C ASN A 133 -30.87 -17.57 3.25
N ASP A 134 -29.90 -17.00 3.97
CA ASP A 134 -30.11 -15.77 4.68
C ASP A 134 -29.94 -14.63 3.68
N SER A 135 -31.05 -13.97 3.39
CA SER A 135 -31.12 -12.85 2.44
C SER A 135 -30.60 -11.54 3.06
N SER A 136 -30.18 -11.56 4.33
CA SER A 136 -29.55 -10.39 4.94
C SER A 136 -28.13 -10.19 4.40
N ASP A 137 -28.00 -9.25 3.47
CA ASP A 137 -26.86 -8.31 3.43
C ASP A 137 -25.43 -8.86 3.34
N ASP A 138 -25.17 -9.91 2.56
CA ASP A 138 -23.78 -10.10 2.08
C ASP A 138 -23.48 -9.12 0.93
N VAL A 139 -23.38 -7.85 1.32
CA VAL A 139 -23.10 -6.70 0.45
C VAL A 139 -21.79 -6.92 -0.30
N ILE A 140 -20.79 -7.49 0.35
CA ILE A 140 -19.46 -7.74 -0.22
C ILE A 140 -19.56 -8.82 -1.30
N ARG A 141 -20.13 -9.98 -0.99
CA ARG A 141 -20.36 -11.06 -1.99
C ARG A 141 -21.16 -10.54 -3.17
N THR A 142 -22.28 -9.86 -2.93
CA THR A 142 -23.16 -9.38 -4.00
C THR A 142 -22.42 -8.42 -4.94
N ARG A 143 -21.60 -7.53 -4.38
CA ARG A 143 -20.78 -6.60 -5.18
C ARG A 143 -19.68 -7.32 -5.95
N MET A 144 -19.00 -8.25 -5.29
CA MET A 144 -17.94 -9.05 -5.88
C MET A 144 -18.46 -9.84 -7.10
N LEU A 145 -19.60 -10.51 -6.96
CA LEU A 145 -20.25 -11.21 -8.08
C LEU A 145 -20.62 -10.24 -9.23
N LYS A 146 -21.11 -9.03 -8.92
CA LYS A 146 -21.44 -8.02 -9.95
C LYS A 146 -20.21 -7.51 -10.70
N VAL A 147 -19.12 -7.22 -10.00
CA VAL A 147 -17.87 -6.76 -10.62
C VAL A 147 -17.29 -7.86 -11.51
N VAL A 148 -17.19 -9.10 -10.99
CA VAL A 148 -16.63 -10.22 -11.74
C VAL A 148 -17.50 -10.62 -12.92
N ALA A 149 -18.84 -10.57 -12.79
CA ALA A 149 -19.73 -10.77 -13.93
C ALA A 149 -19.48 -9.77 -15.07
N ALA A 150 -19.14 -8.52 -14.75
CA ALA A 150 -18.95 -7.47 -15.74
C ALA A 150 -17.62 -7.60 -16.49
N VAL A 151 -16.52 -7.93 -15.79
CA VAL A 151 -15.16 -7.81 -16.37
C VAL A 151 -14.22 -8.98 -16.07
N GLY A 152 -14.66 -10.00 -15.34
CA GLY A 152 -13.82 -11.04 -14.78
C GLY A 152 -13.01 -10.58 -13.58
N ASN A 153 -12.13 -11.45 -13.09
CA ASN A 153 -11.11 -11.11 -12.09
C ASN A 153 -9.90 -10.41 -12.73
N TYR A 154 -8.93 -9.96 -11.91
CA TYR A 154 -7.78 -9.21 -12.43
C TYR A 154 -6.95 -9.99 -13.46
N GLY A 155 -6.71 -11.29 -13.23
CA GLY A 155 -6.03 -12.16 -14.18
C GLY A 155 -6.74 -12.23 -15.54
N GLU A 156 -8.05 -12.39 -15.56
CA GLU A 156 -8.86 -12.38 -16.80
C GLU A 156 -8.81 -11.03 -17.53
N ILE A 157 -8.67 -9.92 -16.80
CA ILE A 157 -8.44 -8.59 -17.38
C ILE A 157 -7.05 -8.51 -18.02
N TYR A 158 -6.03 -8.95 -17.29
CA TYR A 158 -4.65 -8.90 -17.76
C TYR A 158 -4.45 -9.78 -18.99
N ASP A 159 -4.96 -11.01 -18.96
CA ASP A 159 -4.79 -12.00 -20.04
C ASP A 159 -5.37 -11.53 -21.37
N ARG A 160 -6.54 -10.89 -21.34
CA ARG A 160 -7.17 -10.40 -22.57
C ARG A 160 -6.59 -9.07 -23.10
N THR A 161 -5.81 -8.34 -22.29
CA THR A 161 -5.36 -6.98 -22.64
C THR A 161 -3.85 -6.80 -22.74
N MET A 162 -3.07 -7.43 -21.87
CA MET A 162 -1.66 -7.12 -21.66
C MET A 162 -0.71 -8.26 -22.02
N THR A 163 -1.11 -9.53 -21.85
CA THR A 163 -0.20 -10.69 -21.98
C THR A 163 0.50 -10.81 -23.33
N ALA A 164 -0.09 -10.27 -24.41
CA ALA A 164 0.56 -10.21 -25.73
C ALA A 164 1.77 -9.25 -25.78
N SER A 165 1.76 -8.21 -24.95
CA SER A 165 2.74 -7.12 -24.95
C SER A 165 3.66 -7.12 -23.73
N LEU A 166 3.17 -7.62 -22.59
CA LEU A 166 3.87 -7.61 -21.32
C LEU A 166 3.51 -8.86 -20.52
N SER A 167 4.53 -9.61 -20.07
CA SER A 167 4.30 -10.72 -19.15
C SER A 167 3.75 -10.20 -17.82
N ARG A 168 2.85 -10.98 -17.24
CA ARG A 168 2.28 -10.70 -15.92
C ARG A 168 3.26 -10.98 -14.78
N ASP A 169 4.28 -11.79 -15.01
CA ASP A 169 5.23 -12.24 -13.98
C ASP A 169 5.82 -11.08 -13.16
N GLY A 170 6.02 -11.31 -11.86
CA GLY A 170 6.54 -10.32 -10.93
C GLY A 170 5.44 -9.42 -10.37
N LEU A 171 5.62 -8.10 -10.41
CA LEU A 171 4.76 -7.12 -9.72
C LEU A 171 3.25 -7.26 -10.02
N ASN A 172 2.89 -7.69 -11.24
CA ASN A 172 1.49 -7.79 -11.68
C ASN A 172 0.84 -9.16 -11.37
N ASP A 173 1.61 -10.10 -10.84
CA ASP A 173 1.14 -11.39 -10.37
C ASP A 173 0.59 -11.28 -8.94
N LEU A 174 -0.14 -12.30 -8.51
CA LEU A 174 -0.78 -12.37 -7.19
C LEU A 174 0.11 -13.16 -6.21
N ASN A 175 0.33 -12.59 -5.02
CA ASN A 175 0.99 -13.27 -3.92
C ASN A 175 -0.01 -14.27 -3.30
N ARG A 176 0.12 -15.54 -3.71
CA ARG A 176 -0.75 -16.64 -3.26
C ARG A 176 -0.20 -17.31 -2.00
N ASP A 177 -0.99 -18.20 -1.45
CA ASP A 177 -0.64 -18.84 -0.19
C ASP A 177 0.62 -19.69 -0.30
N GLY A 178 1.47 -19.59 0.72
CA GLY A 178 2.79 -20.22 0.72
C GLY A 178 3.81 -19.56 -0.21
N ALA A 179 3.52 -18.39 -0.79
CA ALA A 179 4.52 -17.61 -1.50
C ALA A 179 5.66 -17.19 -0.55
N THR A 180 6.89 -17.35 -1.02
CA THR A 180 8.11 -16.99 -0.28
C THR A 180 8.58 -15.56 -0.57
N THR A 181 7.87 -14.83 -1.42
CA THR A 181 8.22 -13.46 -1.81
C THR A 181 7.72 -12.44 -0.78
N GLY A 182 8.51 -11.38 -0.58
CA GLY A 182 8.13 -10.23 0.22
C GLY A 182 7.00 -9.41 -0.40
N LEU A 183 6.20 -8.74 0.43
CA LEU A 183 5.18 -7.77 0.02
C LEU A 183 5.47 -6.35 0.52
N LEU A 184 6.43 -6.17 1.42
CA LEU A 184 6.74 -4.84 1.92
C LEU A 184 7.42 -4.04 0.80
N TYR A 185 6.77 -2.96 0.42
CA TYR A 185 7.15 -2.18 -0.74
C TYR A 185 6.86 -0.72 -0.50
N SER A 186 7.89 0.12 -0.49
CA SER A 186 7.67 1.57 -0.39
C SER A 186 7.55 2.22 -1.76
N PHE A 187 6.63 3.17 -1.86
CA PHE A 187 6.54 4.09 -2.98
C PHE A 187 7.61 5.19 -2.82
N PRO A 188 8.17 5.70 -3.92
CA PRO A 188 9.05 6.86 -3.84
C PRO A 188 8.29 8.02 -3.19
N PHE A 189 8.90 8.69 -2.22
CA PHE A 189 8.31 9.86 -1.55
C PHE A 189 8.30 11.12 -2.44
N GLY A 190 8.28 10.94 -3.76
CA GLY A 190 8.29 11.98 -4.77
C GLY A 190 9.69 12.51 -5.09
N TYR A 191 10.02 12.49 -6.38
CA TYR A 191 11.07 13.31 -6.95
C TYR A 191 10.40 14.61 -7.40
N GLU A 192 10.92 15.77 -6.97
CA GLU A 192 10.33 17.11 -7.19
C GLU A 192 9.19 17.57 -6.24
N LEU A 193 8.95 16.94 -5.08
CA LEU A 193 8.04 17.51 -4.06
C LEU A 193 8.40 18.96 -3.68
N ASP A 194 9.70 19.28 -3.70
CA ASP A 194 10.22 20.60 -3.38
C ASP A 194 9.87 21.68 -4.42
N LYS A 195 9.36 21.30 -5.61
CA LYS A 195 8.94 22.23 -6.68
C LYS A 195 7.44 22.53 -6.65
N LEU A 196 6.67 21.76 -5.87
CA LEU A 196 5.24 21.95 -5.69
C LEU A 196 5.05 22.78 -4.42
N ASP A 197 5.34 24.08 -4.52
CA ASP A 197 5.44 25.03 -3.40
C ASP A 197 4.24 25.03 -2.42
N THR A 198 3.08 24.47 -2.75
CA THR A 198 1.87 24.55 -1.91
C THR A 198 0.80 23.50 -2.22
N LEU A 199 0.94 22.22 -1.81
CA LEU A 199 -0.16 21.26 -2.07
C LEU A 199 -0.91 20.66 -0.88
N LYS A 200 -0.39 20.64 0.36
CA LYS A 200 -1.22 20.27 1.52
C LYS A 200 -0.81 21.03 2.77
N LYS A 201 -1.77 21.74 3.38
CA LYS A 201 -1.68 22.05 4.82
C LYS A 201 -1.89 20.74 5.56
N ALA A 202 -1.22 20.57 6.70
CA ALA A 202 -1.59 19.54 7.66
C ALA A 202 -3.12 19.56 7.87
N GLY A 203 -3.78 18.41 7.75
CA GLY A 203 -5.23 18.28 7.93
C GLY A 203 -5.70 18.77 9.31
N ASP A 204 -7.00 19.00 9.46
CA ASP A 204 -7.58 19.54 10.70
C ASP A 204 -7.26 18.65 11.91
N LYS A 205 -7.27 17.32 11.74
CA LYS A 205 -6.91 16.36 12.79
C LYS A 205 -5.43 16.48 13.16
N VAL A 206 -4.52 16.56 12.19
CA VAL A 206 -3.08 16.75 12.47
C VAL A 206 -2.85 18.05 13.24
N ALA A 207 -3.49 19.14 12.82
CA ALA A 207 -3.43 20.42 13.53
C ALA A 207 -3.99 20.33 14.95
N ALA A 208 -5.12 19.65 15.15
CA ALA A 208 -5.74 19.44 16.46
C ALA A 208 -4.85 18.62 17.39
N LEU A 209 -4.24 17.53 16.90
CA LEU A 209 -3.31 16.68 17.67
C LEU A 209 -2.05 17.46 18.06
N ARG A 210 -1.50 18.26 17.13
CA ARG A 210 -0.37 19.15 17.40
C ARG A 210 -0.70 20.23 18.44
N GLY A 211 -1.91 20.80 18.36
CA GLY A 211 -2.40 21.78 19.33
C GLY A 211 -2.63 21.18 20.73
N SER A 212 -3.20 19.98 20.81
CA SER A 212 -3.42 19.27 22.08
C SER A 212 -2.16 18.63 22.66
N LYS A 213 -1.12 18.47 21.83
CA LYS A 213 0.14 17.75 22.13
C LYS A 213 -0.09 16.32 22.58
N ARG A 214 -1.14 15.67 22.06
CA ARG A 214 -1.58 14.37 22.55
C ARG A 214 -2.10 13.52 21.39
N LEU A 215 -1.58 12.30 21.27
CA LEU A 215 -2.07 11.25 20.39
C LEU A 215 -2.61 10.09 21.23
N ARG A 216 -3.84 9.66 20.96
CA ARG A 216 -4.47 8.47 21.57
C ARG A 216 -4.45 7.34 20.56
N CYS A 217 -3.67 6.30 20.82
CA CYS A 217 -3.57 5.13 19.98
C CYS A 217 -4.28 3.93 20.65
N GLY A 218 -5.31 3.41 20.00
CA GLY A 218 -5.97 2.17 20.43
C GLY A 218 -5.12 0.96 20.09
N VAL A 219 -4.95 0.02 21.02
CA VAL A 219 -4.27 -1.26 20.77
C VAL A 219 -5.04 -2.43 21.37
N MET A 220 -4.94 -3.60 20.73
CA MET A 220 -5.45 -4.86 21.25
C MET A 220 -4.33 -5.62 21.95
N GLU A 221 -4.55 -6.07 23.19
CA GLU A 221 -3.54 -6.83 23.93
C GLU A 221 -3.30 -8.19 23.28
N GLN A 222 -2.08 -8.38 22.75
CA GLN A 222 -1.67 -9.57 22.02
C GLN A 222 -0.14 -9.75 22.10
N PRO A 223 0.36 -10.96 22.40
CA PRO A 223 1.79 -11.24 22.49
C PRO A 223 2.57 -10.83 21.23
N GLY A 224 3.61 -10.02 21.40
CA GLY A 224 4.43 -9.47 20.32
C GLY A 224 3.87 -8.22 19.63
N PHE A 225 2.58 -7.91 19.80
CA PHE A 225 1.88 -6.81 19.13
C PHE A 225 1.59 -5.65 20.08
N ALA A 226 0.95 -5.92 21.21
CA ALA A 226 0.82 -4.97 22.31
C ALA A 226 0.74 -5.73 23.64
N GLU A 227 1.77 -5.56 24.46
CA GLU A 227 1.89 -6.19 25.78
C GLU A 227 2.23 -5.13 26.81
N LEU A 228 1.55 -5.18 27.95
CA LEU A 228 1.86 -4.32 29.07
C LEU A 228 2.98 -4.93 29.92
N ASN A 229 4.21 -4.44 29.73
CA ASN A 229 5.34 -4.82 30.57
C ASN A 229 5.46 -3.89 31.77
N GLN A 230 4.96 -4.34 32.93
CA GLN A 230 4.87 -3.61 34.21
C GLN A 230 4.02 -2.34 34.13
N THR A 231 4.52 -1.32 33.42
CA THR A 231 3.89 -0.01 33.22
C THR A 231 4.06 0.52 31.80
N THR A 232 4.81 -0.18 30.96
CA THR A 232 5.17 0.27 29.61
C THR A 232 4.62 -0.70 28.58
N TRP A 233 3.85 -0.18 27.64
CA TRP A 233 3.41 -0.93 26.47
C TRP A 233 4.58 -1.18 25.50
N VAL A 234 4.69 -2.41 25.02
CA VAL A 234 5.68 -2.87 24.04
C VAL A 234 5.02 -3.76 23.00
N GLY A 235 5.62 -3.90 21.81
CA GLY A 235 5.11 -4.75 20.75
C GLY A 235 4.97 -4.01 19.42
N LEU A 236 4.70 -4.75 18.35
CA LEU A 236 4.64 -4.23 16.98
C LEU A 236 3.67 -3.06 16.82
N ASP A 237 2.42 -3.22 17.28
CA ASP A 237 1.38 -2.20 17.20
C ASP A 237 1.79 -0.94 17.98
N VAL A 238 2.39 -1.14 19.14
CA VAL A 238 2.89 -0.06 20.00
C VAL A 238 4.05 0.69 19.35
N GLU A 239 4.94 0.00 18.62
CA GLU A 239 6.02 0.66 17.87
C GLU A 239 5.47 1.52 16.72
N PHE A 240 4.41 1.11 16.04
CA PHE A 240 3.73 1.97 15.06
C PHE A 240 3.00 3.16 15.71
N CYS A 241 2.39 2.99 16.89
CA CYS A 241 1.87 4.12 17.66
C CYS A 241 2.99 5.13 18.04
N LYS A 242 4.18 4.64 18.43
CA LYS A 242 5.36 5.48 18.74
C LYS A 242 5.90 6.18 17.48
N ALA A 243 5.89 5.50 16.34
CA ALA A 243 6.27 6.05 15.05
C ALA A 243 5.38 7.25 14.70
N LEU A 244 4.05 7.09 14.78
CA LEU A 244 3.08 8.16 14.57
C LEU A 244 3.26 9.33 15.54
N ALA A 245 3.41 9.04 16.84
CA ALA A 245 3.63 10.07 17.84
C ALA A 245 4.91 10.86 17.58
N SER A 246 6.00 10.21 17.14
CA SER A 246 7.27 10.88 16.84
C SER A 246 7.21 11.70 15.57
N ALA A 247 6.46 11.24 14.56
CA ALA A 247 6.20 11.99 13.35
C ALA A 247 5.35 13.25 13.63
N LEU A 248 4.40 13.18 14.56
CA LEU A 248 3.57 14.31 14.99
C LEU A 248 4.31 15.27 15.92
N PHE A 249 5.10 14.73 16.84
CA PHE A 249 5.76 15.43 17.92
C PHE A 249 7.24 15.07 17.93
N PRO A 250 8.10 15.80 17.20
CA PRO A 250 9.54 15.57 17.26
C PRO A 250 10.03 15.72 18.70
N SER A 251 11.17 15.11 19.04
CA SER A 251 11.70 15.08 20.43
C SER A 251 11.94 16.46 21.06
N SER A 252 11.93 17.52 20.25
CA SER A 252 11.99 18.92 20.68
C SER A 252 10.64 19.48 21.16
N GLN A 253 9.54 18.73 21.03
CA GLN A 253 8.20 19.11 21.46
C GLN A 253 7.68 18.18 22.57
N ASP A 254 6.91 18.76 23.50
CA ASP A 254 6.28 18.05 24.63
C ASP A 254 5.01 17.28 24.20
N GLY A 255 5.12 16.38 23.23
CA GLY A 255 4.02 15.52 22.81
C GLY A 255 3.88 14.26 23.68
N THR A 256 2.65 13.84 23.95
CA THR A 256 2.36 12.59 24.68
C THR A 256 1.66 11.57 23.80
N LEU A 257 2.05 10.30 23.93
CA LEU A 257 1.36 9.15 23.36
C LEU A 257 0.61 8.43 24.48
N ASP A 258 -0.70 8.33 24.35
CA ASP A 258 -1.51 7.46 25.19
C ASP A 258 -1.85 6.18 24.45
N ILE A 259 -1.54 5.06 25.08
CA ILE A 259 -1.99 3.75 24.61
C ILE A 259 -3.29 3.41 25.34
N ILE A 260 -4.35 3.15 24.58
CA ILE A 260 -5.67 2.79 25.10
C ILE A 260 -5.96 1.33 24.69
N ASN A 261 -5.94 0.42 25.67
CA ASN A 261 -6.30 -0.97 25.46
C ASN A 261 -7.82 -1.11 25.28
N PHE A 262 -8.25 -1.82 24.25
CA PHE A 262 -9.67 -2.06 23.95
C PHE A 262 -10.10 -3.53 24.03
N GLY A 263 -9.21 -4.43 24.44
CA GLY A 263 -9.52 -5.85 24.59
C GLY A 263 -8.28 -6.74 24.40
N GLY A 264 -8.44 -8.03 24.66
CA GLY A 264 -7.41 -9.03 24.32
C GLY A 264 -7.71 -9.71 22.99
N HIS A 265 -6.70 -10.34 22.39
CA HIS A 265 -6.85 -11.10 21.15
C HIS A 265 -7.95 -12.19 21.19
N ASP A 266 -8.16 -12.80 22.37
CA ASP A 266 -9.18 -13.84 22.55
C ASP A 266 -10.61 -13.26 22.74
N ASP A 267 -10.77 -11.93 22.79
CA ASP A 267 -12.06 -11.28 22.88
C ASP A 267 -12.68 -11.13 21.47
N ILE A 268 -13.76 -11.87 21.24
CA ILE A 268 -14.50 -11.88 19.97
C ILE A 268 -15.02 -10.49 19.55
N ASN A 269 -15.17 -9.57 20.51
CA ASN A 269 -15.67 -8.22 20.26
C ASN A 269 -14.56 -7.17 20.16
N ALA A 270 -13.29 -7.51 20.35
CA ALA A 270 -12.21 -6.52 20.41
C ALA A 270 -12.16 -5.64 19.14
N SER A 271 -12.29 -6.25 17.96
CA SER A 271 -12.32 -5.50 16.69
C SER A 271 -13.49 -4.51 16.62
N GLN A 272 -14.69 -4.93 17.02
CA GLN A 272 -15.87 -4.06 17.11
C GLN A 272 -15.60 -2.86 18.02
N ILE A 273 -15.07 -3.10 19.23
CA ILE A 273 -14.77 -2.05 20.20
C ILE A 273 -13.74 -1.06 19.61
N GLY A 274 -12.72 -1.56 18.91
CA GLY A 274 -11.73 -0.71 18.22
C GLY A 274 -12.36 0.25 17.21
N PHE A 275 -13.28 -0.24 16.35
CA PHE A 275 -14.01 0.61 15.41
C PHE A 275 -14.93 1.61 16.10
N GLU A 276 -15.68 1.19 17.13
CA GLU A 276 -16.54 2.07 17.92
C GLU A 276 -15.74 3.19 18.62
N MET A 277 -14.52 2.89 19.07
CA MET A 277 -13.64 3.89 19.67
C MET A 277 -13.15 4.94 18.68
N LEU A 278 -12.95 4.59 17.41
CA LEU A 278 -12.68 5.57 16.34
C LEU A 278 -13.93 6.41 16.06
N LEU A 279 -15.10 5.76 15.92
CA LEU A 279 -16.36 6.43 15.63
C LEU A 279 -16.70 7.49 16.69
N ASN A 280 -16.45 7.18 17.96
CA ASN A 280 -16.77 8.04 19.09
C ASN A 280 -15.61 8.99 19.48
N ASP A 281 -14.54 9.08 18.67
CA ASP A 281 -13.33 9.88 18.91
C ASP A 281 -12.69 9.60 20.29
N THR A 282 -12.78 8.35 20.77
CA THR A 282 -12.08 7.90 21.98
C THR A 282 -10.59 7.76 21.70
N VAL A 283 -10.23 7.31 20.50
CA VAL A 283 -8.87 7.21 19.97
C VAL A 283 -8.77 7.94 18.64
N ASP A 284 -7.56 8.34 18.29
CA ASP A 284 -7.26 9.05 17.03
C ASP A 284 -6.84 8.08 15.92
N VAL A 285 -6.32 6.92 16.31
CA VAL A 285 -5.89 5.82 15.44
C VAL A 285 -6.01 4.51 16.21
N VAL A 286 -6.31 3.41 15.52
CA VAL A 286 -6.23 2.06 16.08
C VAL A 286 -5.16 1.28 15.37
N ALA A 287 -4.33 0.54 16.11
CA ALA A 287 -3.35 -0.39 15.57
C ALA A 287 -3.81 -1.83 15.78
N GLY A 288 -3.48 -2.70 14.81
CA GLY A 288 -3.64 -4.15 14.93
C GLY A 288 -4.97 -4.69 14.43
N LEU A 289 -5.82 -3.89 13.78
CA LEU A 289 -7.08 -4.37 13.23
C LEU A 289 -6.88 -5.04 11.86
N GLY A 290 -7.65 -6.11 11.65
CA GLY A 290 -7.64 -6.90 10.43
C GLY A 290 -8.12 -6.11 9.21
N ILE A 291 -7.34 -6.16 8.12
CA ILE A 291 -7.71 -5.57 6.83
C ILE A 291 -8.50 -6.62 6.04
N THR A 292 -9.80 -6.37 5.86
CA THR A 292 -10.71 -7.23 5.09
C THR A 292 -11.55 -6.39 4.13
N LEU A 293 -12.11 -7.02 3.09
CA LEU A 293 -13.01 -6.33 2.14
C LEU A 293 -14.19 -5.71 2.88
N ALA A 294 -14.77 -6.42 3.85
CA ALA A 294 -15.83 -5.90 4.71
C ALA A 294 -15.39 -4.65 5.47
N ASN A 295 -14.27 -4.70 6.18
CA ASN A 295 -13.84 -3.59 7.04
C ASN A 295 -13.46 -2.32 6.25
N LYS A 296 -12.88 -2.46 5.05
CA LYS A 296 -12.51 -1.31 4.20
C LYS A 296 -13.74 -0.64 3.57
N TYR A 297 -14.78 -1.41 3.25
CA TYR A 297 -15.90 -0.89 2.47
C TYR A 297 -17.14 -0.56 3.31
N HIS A 298 -17.53 -1.45 4.21
CA HIS A 298 -18.71 -1.27 5.06
C HIS A 298 -18.58 -2.17 6.28
N GLU A 299 -17.90 -1.64 7.30
CA GLU A 299 -17.64 -2.34 8.55
C GLU A 299 -18.99 -2.66 9.23
N PRO A 300 -19.29 -3.95 9.50
CA PRO A 300 -20.64 -4.41 9.81
C PRO A 300 -21.18 -3.92 11.16
N PHE A 301 -20.32 -3.58 12.13
CA PHE A 301 -20.75 -3.21 13.48
C PHE A 301 -21.16 -1.74 13.58
N THR A 302 -20.38 -0.84 12.96
CA THR A 302 -20.63 0.60 12.99
C THR A 302 -21.41 1.10 11.78
N GLY A 303 -21.51 0.31 10.71
CA GLY A 303 -22.13 0.73 9.44
C GLY A 303 -21.40 1.89 8.78
N GLN A 304 -20.17 2.17 9.20
CA GLN A 304 -19.27 3.14 8.60
C GLN A 304 -18.19 2.39 7.85
N SER A 305 -17.32 3.14 7.20
CA SER A 305 -16.09 2.56 6.71
C SER A 305 -14.91 3.37 7.23
N TYR A 306 -13.73 2.75 7.17
CA TYR A 306 -12.51 3.27 7.76
C TYR A 306 -11.37 3.25 6.75
N SER A 307 -10.38 4.11 6.97
CA SER A 307 -9.16 4.14 6.17
C SER A 307 -8.08 3.33 6.86
N PHE A 308 -7.52 2.38 6.12
CA PHE A 308 -6.42 1.53 6.56
C PHE A 308 -5.10 1.98 5.94
N SER A 309 -4.03 1.93 6.72
CA SER A 309 -2.67 1.99 6.18
C SER A 309 -2.39 0.76 5.28
N PRO A 310 -1.26 0.72 4.56
CA PRO A 310 -0.75 -0.53 4.04
C PRO A 310 -0.59 -1.53 5.18
N PRO A 311 -0.74 -2.84 4.93
CA PRO A 311 -0.49 -3.83 5.96
C PRO A 311 0.95 -3.72 6.44
N TYR A 312 1.13 -3.64 7.76
CA TYR A 312 2.46 -3.70 8.37
C TYR A 312 2.76 -5.08 8.93
N PHE A 313 1.82 -6.02 8.89
CA PHE A 313 2.07 -7.39 9.28
C PHE A 313 1.16 -8.33 8.51
N TYR A 314 1.73 -9.46 8.10
CA TYR A 314 1.06 -10.56 7.46
C TYR A 314 1.22 -11.82 8.31
N GLY A 315 0.11 -12.46 8.67
CA GLY A 315 0.09 -13.70 9.43
C GLY A 315 0.63 -14.88 8.62
N PRO A 316 1.11 -15.94 9.30
CA PRO A 316 1.77 -17.08 8.67
C PRO A 316 0.85 -17.98 7.81
N ASN A 317 -0.46 -17.89 7.98
CA ASN A 317 -1.45 -18.71 7.25
C ASN A 317 -2.31 -17.87 6.29
N ASP A 318 -1.84 -16.67 5.90
CA ASP A 318 -2.46 -15.84 4.86
C ASP A 318 -3.88 -15.30 5.12
N ASP A 319 -4.52 -15.72 6.22
CA ASP A 319 -5.86 -15.29 6.65
C ASP A 319 -5.88 -13.99 7.48
N TYR A 320 -4.71 -13.44 7.81
CA TYR A 320 -4.61 -12.34 8.76
C TYR A 320 -3.60 -11.31 8.29
N MET A 321 -4.05 -10.09 8.10
CA MET A 321 -3.19 -8.94 7.78
C MET A 321 -3.69 -7.74 8.57
N VAL A 322 -2.77 -6.97 9.16
CA VAL A 322 -3.15 -5.85 10.02
C VAL A 322 -2.47 -4.56 9.61
N GLY A 323 -3.15 -3.46 9.92
CA GLY A 323 -2.70 -2.12 9.65
C GLY A 323 -3.14 -1.13 10.72
N LEU A 324 -2.81 0.14 10.49
CA LEU A 324 -3.32 1.25 11.27
C LEU A 324 -4.65 1.71 10.67
N VAL A 325 -5.61 2.05 11.52
CA VAL A 325 -6.97 2.40 11.13
C VAL A 325 -7.32 3.79 11.62
N THR A 326 -7.91 4.59 10.74
CA THR A 326 -8.37 5.94 11.02
C THR A 326 -9.82 6.12 10.57
N ALA A 327 -10.53 7.06 11.19
CA ALA A 327 -11.81 7.53 10.67
C ALA A 327 -11.62 8.24 9.31
N ARG A 328 -12.58 8.10 8.38
CA ARG A 328 -12.50 8.69 7.04
C ARG A 328 -12.84 10.18 6.96
N ASN A 329 -13.22 10.80 8.06
CA ASN A 329 -13.65 12.20 8.08
C ASN A 329 -12.49 13.20 7.87
N ASP A 330 -11.24 12.75 7.94
CA ASP A 330 -10.06 13.55 7.58
C ASP A 330 -9.09 12.72 6.71
N PRO A 331 -9.21 12.77 5.38
CA PRO A 331 -8.31 12.06 4.47
C PRO A 331 -6.83 12.44 4.63
N ASN A 332 -6.52 13.67 5.09
CA ASN A 332 -5.13 14.06 5.31
C ASN A 332 -4.54 13.37 6.55
N TRP A 333 -5.36 13.03 7.54
CA TRP A 333 -4.93 12.21 8.67
C TRP A 333 -4.66 10.77 8.22
N SER A 334 -5.54 10.19 7.41
CA SER A 334 -5.34 8.87 6.82
C SER A 334 -4.07 8.82 5.97
N ASP A 335 -3.82 9.84 5.15
CA ASP A 335 -2.58 9.98 4.37
C ASP A 335 -1.35 10.10 5.26
N PHE A 336 -1.42 10.88 6.35
CA PHE A 336 -0.31 10.99 7.30
C PHE A 336 0.03 9.63 7.91
N VAL A 337 -0.99 8.88 8.34
CA VAL A 337 -0.83 7.54 8.91
C VAL A 337 -0.27 6.56 7.88
N TYR A 338 -0.81 6.58 6.66
CA TYR A 338 -0.32 5.81 5.52
C TYR A 338 1.19 6.05 5.30
N TRP A 339 1.59 7.33 5.23
CA TRP A 339 2.96 7.68 4.92
C TRP A 339 3.92 7.33 6.04
N VAL A 340 3.53 7.40 7.32
CA VAL A 340 4.41 6.95 8.42
C VAL A 340 4.74 5.46 8.32
N VAL A 341 3.78 4.61 7.96
CA VAL A 341 4.04 3.17 7.73
C VAL A 341 5.02 2.99 6.56
N MET A 342 4.77 3.70 5.45
CA MET A 342 5.66 3.68 4.28
C MET A 342 7.06 4.22 4.59
N GLY A 343 7.16 5.23 5.46
CA GLY A 343 8.40 5.81 5.99
C GLY A 343 9.32 4.75 6.59
N VAL A 344 8.77 3.94 7.48
CA VAL A 344 9.48 2.89 8.21
C VAL A 344 9.91 1.74 7.29
N ILE A 345 9.08 1.39 6.29
CA ILE A 345 9.40 0.38 5.27
C ILE A 345 10.51 0.90 4.33
N ASN A 346 10.39 2.13 3.84
CA ASN A 346 11.39 2.73 2.96
C ASN A 346 12.74 2.86 3.65
N ALA A 347 12.75 3.19 4.94
CA ALA A 347 13.97 3.24 5.74
C ALA A 347 14.71 1.90 5.66
N GLU A 348 14.00 0.78 5.74
CA GLU A 348 14.60 -0.55 5.63
C GLU A 348 15.15 -0.79 4.23
N GLU A 349 14.36 -0.52 3.19
CA GLU A 349 14.78 -0.69 1.79
C GLU A 349 16.06 0.08 1.45
N ASN A 350 16.30 1.19 2.14
CA ASN A 350 17.48 2.05 1.93
C ASN A 350 18.58 1.84 2.99
N GLY A 351 18.46 0.84 3.86
CA GLY A 351 19.45 0.56 4.91
C GLY A 351 19.60 1.68 5.94
N ILE A 352 18.54 2.46 6.14
CA ILE A 352 18.43 3.54 7.12
C ILE A 352 17.91 2.94 8.43
N THR A 353 18.59 3.20 9.54
CA THR A 353 18.22 2.77 10.89
C THR A 353 18.11 4.00 11.78
N SER A 354 17.75 3.81 13.06
CA SER A 354 17.68 4.91 14.02
C SER A 354 18.99 5.71 14.14
N THR A 355 20.14 5.05 13.94
CA THR A 355 21.48 5.64 14.06
C THR A 355 21.89 6.55 12.92
N ASN A 356 21.24 6.44 11.75
CA ASN A 356 21.54 7.24 10.57
C ASN A 356 20.25 7.82 9.93
N SER A 357 19.21 7.99 10.74
CA SER A 357 17.87 8.48 10.38
C SER A 357 17.87 9.81 9.62
N THR A 358 18.92 10.63 9.76
CA THR A 358 19.12 11.87 8.99
C THR A 358 19.28 11.65 7.49
N LYS A 359 19.46 10.40 7.04
CA LYS A 359 19.43 10.01 5.62
C LYS A 359 18.02 9.84 5.06
N MET A 360 16.97 9.83 5.91
CA MET A 360 15.60 9.82 5.41
C MET A 360 15.33 11.07 4.57
N PRO A 361 14.52 10.95 3.50
CA PRO A 361 14.14 12.10 2.69
C PRO A 361 13.35 13.12 3.52
N ILE A 362 13.57 14.39 3.21
CA ILE A 362 12.76 15.50 3.69
C ILE A 362 11.58 15.66 2.74
N VAL A 363 10.37 15.76 3.28
CA VAL A 363 9.15 15.89 2.47
C VAL A 363 8.25 17.01 2.98
N ASN A 364 7.90 17.97 2.14
CA ASN A 364 7.04 19.10 2.57
C ASN A 364 5.53 18.83 2.38
N VAL A 365 5.13 17.57 2.13
CA VAL A 365 3.74 17.21 1.79
C VAL A 365 2.73 17.53 2.90
N PHE A 366 3.15 17.57 4.17
CA PHE A 366 2.29 17.96 5.30
C PHE A 366 2.62 19.37 5.85
N GLY A 367 3.33 20.18 5.06
CA GLY A 367 3.79 21.51 5.43
C GLY A 367 5.19 21.53 6.07
N ASP A 368 5.79 22.73 6.10
CA ASP A 368 7.19 22.94 6.50
C ASP A 368 7.52 22.47 7.92
N GLU A 369 6.54 22.51 8.84
CA GLU A 369 6.73 22.08 10.22
C GLU A 369 6.90 20.56 10.38
N LEU A 370 6.43 19.78 9.39
CA LEU A 370 6.43 18.33 9.41
C LEU A 370 7.44 17.74 8.42
N LYS A 371 8.32 18.55 7.83
CA LYS A 371 9.24 18.09 6.79
C LYS A 371 10.26 17.04 7.23
N GLN A 372 10.49 16.94 8.53
CA GLN A 372 11.38 15.96 9.15
C GLN A 372 10.65 14.72 9.67
N LEU A 373 9.34 14.58 9.44
CA LEU A 373 8.53 13.52 10.07
C LEU A 373 9.12 12.11 9.92
N PHE A 374 9.72 11.80 8.76
CA PHE A 374 10.34 10.50 8.51
C PHE A 374 11.66 10.33 9.27
N VAL A 375 12.47 11.40 9.37
CA VAL A 375 13.67 11.42 10.20
C VAL A 375 13.29 11.17 11.66
N ASP A 376 12.30 11.90 12.17
CA ASP A 376 11.86 11.83 13.56
C ASP A 376 11.31 10.43 13.90
N CYS A 377 10.45 9.90 13.04
CA CYS A 377 9.92 8.54 13.14
C CYS A 377 11.05 7.50 13.22
N VAL A 378 11.92 7.44 12.21
CA VAL A 378 12.98 6.43 12.12
C VAL A 378 14.02 6.59 13.22
N SER A 379 14.31 7.82 13.65
CA SER A 379 15.21 8.08 14.79
C SER A 379 14.70 7.44 16.08
N ARG A 380 13.38 7.37 16.27
CA ARG A 380 12.75 6.82 17.46
C ARG A 380 12.62 5.30 17.42
N VAL A 381 12.09 4.76 16.31
CA VAL A 381 11.66 3.35 16.25
C VAL A 381 12.58 2.48 15.39
N GLY A 382 13.49 3.08 14.61
CA GLY A 382 14.26 2.37 13.59
C GLY A 382 13.46 2.14 12.31
N ASN A 383 13.97 1.27 11.45
CA ASN A 383 13.23 0.82 10.28
C ASN A 383 12.31 -0.37 10.59
N TYR A 384 11.56 -0.85 9.59
CA TYR A 384 10.64 -1.96 9.76
C TYR A 384 11.33 -3.23 10.29
N GLY A 385 12.50 -3.58 9.73
CA GLY A 385 13.29 -4.71 10.19
C GLY A 385 13.73 -4.59 11.65
N ASP A 386 14.16 -3.40 12.08
CA ASP A 386 14.53 -3.11 13.46
C ASP A 386 13.36 -3.29 14.43
N ILE A 387 12.15 -2.87 14.01
CA ILE A 387 10.91 -3.03 14.76
C ILE A 387 10.56 -4.52 14.87
N TYR A 388 10.45 -5.23 13.74
CA TYR A 388 10.06 -6.65 13.71
C TYR A 388 11.01 -7.52 14.53
N GLU A 389 12.32 -7.32 14.39
CA GLU A 389 13.34 -8.03 15.16
C GLU A 389 13.15 -7.82 16.67
N ARG A 390 12.89 -6.58 17.07
CA ARG A 390 12.73 -6.21 18.49
C ARG A 390 11.42 -6.72 19.08
N THR A 391 10.33 -6.74 18.32
CA THR A 391 8.99 -7.00 18.86
C THR A 391 8.53 -8.43 18.66
N LEU A 392 8.79 -9.03 17.50
CA LEU A 392 8.30 -10.37 17.16
C LEU A 392 9.42 -11.40 17.26
N THR A 393 10.55 -11.19 16.60
CA THR A 393 11.61 -12.21 16.58
C THR A 393 12.24 -12.44 17.95
N ARG A 394 12.59 -11.38 18.68
CA ARG A 394 13.20 -11.54 20.02
C ARG A 394 12.19 -11.87 21.11
N SER A 395 10.98 -11.30 21.05
CA SER A 395 9.99 -11.47 22.11
C SER A 395 9.20 -12.77 21.97
N THR A 396 8.83 -13.15 20.74
CA THR A 396 7.94 -14.30 20.48
C THR A 396 8.60 -15.42 19.68
N GLN A 397 9.85 -15.24 19.24
CA GLN A 397 10.56 -16.19 18.36
C GLN A 397 9.89 -16.38 17.00
N LEU A 398 9.00 -15.46 16.60
CA LEU A 398 8.37 -15.49 15.29
C LEU A 398 9.40 -15.03 14.24
N PRO A 399 9.84 -15.91 13.32
CA PRO A 399 10.79 -15.52 12.28
C PRO A 399 10.13 -14.57 11.28
N ARG A 400 10.94 -13.71 10.68
CA ARG A 400 10.49 -12.82 9.62
C ARG A 400 10.62 -13.51 8.26
N LEU A 401 9.49 -13.91 7.67
CA LEU A 401 9.44 -14.69 6.43
C LEU A 401 8.31 -14.23 5.52
N GLY A 402 8.41 -14.59 4.24
CA GLY A 402 7.36 -14.41 3.24
C GLY A 402 6.93 -12.96 3.09
N ARG A 403 5.63 -12.71 3.14
CA ARG A 403 5.01 -11.39 2.94
C ARG A 403 5.55 -10.29 3.87
N ASN A 404 6.11 -10.64 5.03
CA ASN A 404 6.75 -9.70 5.95
C ASN A 404 8.17 -9.28 5.54
N GLN A 405 8.68 -9.74 4.40
CA GLN A 405 9.97 -9.33 3.84
C GLN A 405 9.79 -8.21 2.80
N LEU A 406 10.88 -7.51 2.50
CA LEU A 406 10.90 -6.54 1.40
C LEU A 406 10.69 -7.22 0.05
N ASN A 407 9.86 -6.62 -0.80
CA ASN A 407 9.80 -6.96 -2.21
C ASN A 407 10.94 -6.22 -2.94
N ASP A 408 12.11 -6.85 -2.93
CA ASP A 408 13.38 -6.23 -3.28
C ASP A 408 13.59 -6.14 -4.80
N LEU A 409 13.90 -4.92 -5.27
CA LEU A 409 14.28 -4.64 -6.65
C LEU A 409 15.52 -5.44 -7.09
N GLN A 410 16.47 -5.66 -6.18
CA GLN A 410 17.75 -6.33 -6.48
C GLN A 410 17.60 -7.85 -6.56
N ALA A 411 16.66 -8.42 -5.81
CA ALA A 411 16.35 -9.85 -5.82
C ALA A 411 15.41 -10.25 -6.99
N GLY A 412 14.89 -9.25 -7.72
CA GLY A 412 13.82 -9.42 -8.69
C GLY A 412 12.47 -9.21 -8.02
N LEU A 413 11.69 -8.26 -8.55
CA LEU A 413 10.39 -7.91 -8.00
C LEU A 413 9.41 -9.07 -8.13
N GLY A 414 8.93 -9.55 -6.98
CA GLY A 414 7.86 -10.55 -6.90
C GLY A 414 6.47 -9.91 -7.00
N PRO A 415 5.40 -10.72 -6.85
CA PRO A 415 4.02 -10.27 -6.73
C PRO A 415 3.84 -9.12 -5.73
N GLN A 416 3.01 -8.13 -6.06
CA GLN A 416 2.66 -7.02 -5.15
C GLN A 416 1.24 -7.05 -4.62
N GLN A 417 0.38 -7.83 -5.25
CA GLN A 417 -1.03 -7.87 -4.89
C GLN A 417 -1.30 -9.10 -4.05
N VAL A 418 -2.21 -8.99 -3.09
CA VAL A 418 -2.66 -10.11 -2.26
C VAL A 418 -4.18 -10.11 -2.23
N ALA A 419 -4.77 -11.31 -2.16
CA ALA A 419 -6.19 -11.43 -1.94
C ALA A 419 -6.53 -10.99 -0.51
N LEU A 420 -7.41 -9.99 -0.37
CA LEU A 420 -7.94 -9.61 0.92
C LEU A 420 -8.98 -10.64 1.40
N PRO A 421 -8.96 -11.02 2.69
CA PRO A 421 -10.05 -11.73 3.35
C PRO A 421 -11.39 -11.02 3.13
N VAL A 422 -12.47 -11.79 2.98
CA VAL A 422 -13.79 -11.22 2.72
C VAL A 422 -14.37 -10.52 3.95
N ALA A 423 -14.28 -11.13 5.13
CA ALA A 423 -14.84 -10.63 6.39
C ALA A 423 -13.82 -10.71 7.52
#